data_AF-A0A9P7DBV7-F1
#
_entry.id   AF-A0A9P7DBV7-F1
#
_cell.length_a   1.000
_cell.length_b   1.000
_cell.length_c   1.000
_cell.angle_alpha   90.00
_cell.angle_beta   90.00
_cell.angle_gamma   90.00
#
_symmetry.space_group_name_H-M   'P 1'
#
loop_
_entity.id
_entity.type
_entity.pdbx_description
1 polymer ?
#
loop_
_entity_poly.entity_id
_entity_poly.type
_entity_poly.pdbx_seq_one_letter_code
_entity_poly.pdbx_strand_id
1 'polypeptide(L)'
;MRSNTNSSTISGTISRLQSRVVNREASDSNHVNYRYWQLVQEMAQIVQSIGPPRGSSSPIRRLPTEILAEIFLYCIPEDANWTPAPDLAPMQLTAVCQRWREIAVNMPNLWRRLRLEIGHGDWQQRAFCYDSYLKRSRGRQLSLTLECDNNKWTGLRRLLRPYVNQISSLHVGLSSGTSSFPLVAADFGGLQELAIYTDSLLHPVPAAVRRSIMHSIIHLPPNIRSLRLLDVLLDPDVRDSTHLISPSWAGLTNLEVVVGALRLSLPRLLRLCPNLSSLTAMGGLFVVASETSRPLVHTKLQYLRISGDLPTSAHLLGLLGLFPNVTLPNLRILEVNNIGGWVHHEFKALITRSQCPLESLIFGRGVRTIPQYLAEYVTLFPSLKLVVDPTRSGLWLEF
;
A
#
# COMPACT_ATOMS: atom_id res chain seq x y z
N MET A 1 24.27 -42.11 13.28
CA MET A 1 24.87 -41.03 12.48
C MET A 1 23.84 -40.05 11.84
N ARG A 2 22.63 -39.85 12.42
CA ARG A 2 21.59 -38.92 11.88
C ARG A 2 21.41 -37.60 12.67
N SER A 3 22.25 -37.31 13.67
CA SER A 3 22.05 -36.18 14.60
C SER A 3 22.77 -34.88 14.24
N ASN A 4 23.87 -34.92 13.47
CA ASN A 4 24.71 -33.72 13.24
C ASN A 4 24.23 -32.80 12.11
N THR A 5 23.46 -33.30 11.14
CA THR A 5 22.93 -32.51 10.02
C THR A 5 21.74 -31.61 10.41
N ASN A 6 20.96 -32.02 11.41
CA ASN A 6 19.85 -31.20 11.92
C ASN A 6 20.35 -30.01 12.76
N SER A 7 21.43 -30.17 13.52
CA SER A 7 21.96 -29.09 14.37
C SER A 7 22.57 -27.93 13.56
N SER A 8 23.26 -28.24 12.46
CA SER A 8 23.83 -27.22 11.56
C SER A 8 22.74 -26.47 10.80
N THR A 9 21.69 -27.17 10.35
CA THR A 9 20.53 -26.56 9.67
C THR A 9 19.75 -25.64 10.61
N ILE A 10 19.55 -26.04 11.87
CA ILE A 10 18.91 -25.22 12.90
C ILE A 10 19.76 -23.99 13.23
N SER A 11 21.08 -24.16 13.40
CA SER A 11 21.99 -23.04 13.67
C SER A 11 22.00 -22.03 12.53
N GLY A 12 22.06 -22.50 11.27
CA GLY A 12 22.01 -21.63 10.09
C GLY A 12 20.68 -20.90 9.95
N THR A 13 19.58 -21.52 10.38
CA THR A 13 18.25 -20.89 10.40
C THR A 13 18.17 -19.79 11.47
N ILE A 14 18.72 -20.05 12.67
CA ILE A 14 18.80 -19.07 13.76
C ILE A 14 19.65 -17.87 13.35
N SER A 15 20.81 -18.08 12.73
CA SER A 15 21.67 -16.97 12.29
C SER A 15 21.02 -16.08 11.22
N ARG A 16 20.22 -16.65 10.31
CA ARG A 16 19.44 -15.86 9.34
C ARG A 16 18.30 -15.07 9.98
N LEU A 17 17.65 -15.62 11.00
CA LEU A 17 16.64 -14.88 11.76
C LEU A 17 17.27 -13.73 12.54
N GLN A 18 18.44 -13.97 13.16
CA GLN A 18 19.20 -12.92 13.85
C GLN A 18 19.62 -11.79 12.90
N SER A 19 20.14 -12.11 11.70
CA SER A 19 20.54 -11.07 10.75
C SER A 19 19.36 -10.26 10.21
N ARG A 20 18.17 -10.85 10.06
CA ARG A 20 16.96 -10.12 9.65
C ARG A 20 16.41 -9.23 10.76
N VAL A 21 16.52 -9.65 12.02
CA VAL A 21 16.21 -8.80 13.17
C VAL A 21 17.15 -7.59 13.17
N VAL A 22 18.46 -7.80 13.01
CA VAL A 22 19.47 -6.74 12.96
C VAL A 22 19.26 -5.79 11.77
N ASN A 23 18.95 -6.31 10.57
CA ASN A 23 18.72 -5.45 9.40
C ASN A 23 17.45 -4.58 9.52
N ARG A 24 16.46 -5.00 10.32
CA ARG A 24 15.27 -4.19 10.64
C ARG A 24 15.60 -2.98 11.53
N GLU A 25 16.72 -3.02 12.26
CA GLU A 25 17.21 -1.94 13.15
C GLU A 25 17.65 -0.68 12.39
N ALA A 26 17.95 -0.79 11.10
CA ALA A 26 18.49 0.32 10.30
C ALA A 26 17.41 1.22 9.66
N SER A 27 16.13 0.81 9.65
CA SER A 27 15.12 1.42 8.78
C SER A 27 13.99 2.21 9.47
N ASP A 28 13.81 2.15 10.80
CA ASP A 28 12.64 2.77 11.45
C ASP A 28 12.94 3.53 12.77
N SER A 29 12.31 4.71 12.89
CA SER A 29 12.60 5.76 13.88
C SER A 29 12.20 5.43 15.33
N ASN A 30 13.15 5.66 16.24
CA ASN A 30 13.14 5.96 17.69
C ASN A 30 12.13 5.31 18.68
N HIS A 31 10.88 5.01 18.33
CA HIS A 31 9.88 4.51 19.30
C HIS A 31 9.77 2.98 19.34
N VAL A 32 9.95 2.31 18.19
CA VAL A 32 10.03 0.83 18.10
C VAL A 32 11.28 0.30 18.82
N ASN A 33 12.33 1.12 18.89
CA ASN A 33 13.60 0.82 19.53
C ASN A 33 13.46 0.57 21.05
N TYR A 34 12.59 1.32 21.74
CA TYR A 34 12.45 1.21 23.20
C TYR A 34 11.86 -0.14 23.67
N ARG A 35 10.79 -0.61 23.02
CA ARG A 35 10.16 -1.89 23.38
C ARG A 35 11.04 -3.08 23.03
N TYR A 36 11.80 -2.99 21.94
CA TYR A 36 12.80 -3.99 21.59
C TYR A 36 13.93 -4.04 22.64
N TRP A 37 14.49 -2.90 23.05
CA TRP A 37 15.49 -2.88 24.11
C TRP A 37 14.95 -3.37 25.46
N GLN A 38 13.69 -3.09 25.78
CA GLN A 38 13.02 -3.71 26.93
C GLN A 38 12.94 -5.23 26.81
N LEU A 39 12.54 -5.75 25.64
CA LEU A 39 12.47 -7.20 25.41
C LEU A 39 13.85 -7.85 25.43
N VAL A 40 14.87 -7.22 24.87
CA VAL A 40 16.26 -7.71 24.92
C VAL A 40 16.78 -7.68 26.36
N GLN A 41 16.45 -6.66 27.14
CA GLN A 41 16.79 -6.61 28.57
C GLN A 41 16.04 -7.66 29.38
N GLU A 42 14.74 -7.84 29.16
CA GLU A 42 13.95 -8.92 29.79
C GLU A 42 14.50 -10.29 29.40
N MET A 43 14.84 -10.50 28.13
CA MET A 43 15.50 -11.72 27.65
C MET A 43 16.84 -11.94 28.35
N ALA A 44 17.66 -10.89 28.51
CA ALA A 44 18.93 -10.98 29.22
C ALA A 44 18.73 -11.30 30.71
N GLN A 45 17.75 -10.69 31.36
CA GLN A 45 17.41 -10.94 32.76
C GLN A 45 16.89 -12.38 32.97
N ILE A 46 16.01 -12.87 32.10
CA ILE A 46 15.50 -14.25 32.13
C ILE A 46 16.63 -15.25 31.87
N VAL A 47 17.52 -14.96 30.91
CA VAL A 47 18.67 -15.84 30.63
C VAL A 47 19.68 -15.83 31.79
N GLN A 48 19.84 -14.71 32.50
CA GLN A 48 20.69 -14.60 33.69
C GLN A 48 20.05 -15.25 34.94
N SER A 49 18.72 -15.20 35.09
CA SER A 49 18.00 -15.82 36.21
C SER A 49 17.93 -17.34 36.07
N ILE A 50 18.09 -17.88 34.86
CA ILE A 50 18.16 -19.31 34.60
C ILE A 50 19.64 -19.71 34.61
N GLY A 51 20.11 -20.22 35.76
CA GLY A 51 21.51 -20.53 36.07
C GLY A 51 22.32 -21.30 35.00
N PRO A 52 23.63 -21.50 35.26
CA PRO A 52 24.61 -21.88 34.23
C PRO A 52 24.20 -23.12 33.43
N PRO A 53 24.59 -23.22 32.15
CA PRO A 53 24.14 -24.27 31.24
C PRO A 53 24.66 -25.65 31.70
N ARG A 54 23.87 -26.35 32.52
CA ARG A 54 24.05 -27.77 32.78
C ARG A 54 23.43 -28.54 31.62
N GLY A 55 24.25 -28.84 30.61
CA GLY A 55 23.85 -29.55 29.39
C GLY A 55 23.61 -28.61 28.21
N SER A 56 23.93 -29.12 27.01
CA SER A 56 23.93 -28.48 25.68
C SER A 56 22.57 -27.97 25.16
N SER A 57 21.76 -27.40 26.04
CA SER A 57 20.50 -26.75 25.70
C SER A 57 20.77 -25.28 25.31
N SER A 58 20.53 -24.95 24.04
CA SER A 58 20.59 -23.57 23.53
C SER A 58 19.71 -22.64 24.41
N PRO A 59 20.18 -21.43 24.77
CA PRO A 59 19.43 -20.45 25.57
C PRO A 59 18.01 -20.19 25.06
N ILE A 60 17.80 -20.31 23.74
CA ILE A 60 16.51 -20.12 23.07
C ILE A 60 15.44 -21.14 23.51
N ARG A 61 15.85 -22.31 24.02
CA ARG A 61 14.94 -23.34 24.54
C ARG A 61 14.39 -23.01 25.93
N ARG A 62 14.98 -22.04 26.62
CA ARG A 62 14.59 -21.61 27.97
C ARG A 62 13.65 -20.41 27.96
N LEU A 63 13.50 -19.75 26.82
CA LEU A 63 12.59 -18.61 26.68
C LEU A 63 11.14 -19.04 26.93
N PRO A 64 10.32 -18.25 27.65
CA PRO A 64 8.89 -18.43 27.75
C PRO A 64 8.20 -18.41 26.38
N THR A 65 7.01 -19.00 26.30
CA THR A 65 6.24 -19.06 25.05
C THR A 65 5.81 -17.67 24.58
N GLU A 66 5.52 -16.78 25.51
CA GLU A 66 5.12 -15.39 25.29
C GLU A 66 6.24 -14.60 24.60
N ILE A 67 7.47 -14.75 25.08
CA ILE A 67 8.65 -14.09 24.50
C ILE A 67 8.95 -14.65 23.10
N LEU A 68 8.87 -15.97 22.92
CA LEU A 68 9.02 -16.59 21.60
C LEU A 68 7.93 -16.11 20.63
N ALA A 69 6.70 -15.96 21.10
CA ALA A 69 5.58 -15.47 20.31
C ALA A 69 5.81 -14.02 19.83
N GLU A 70 6.30 -13.14 20.71
CA GLU A 70 6.66 -11.78 20.31
C GLU A 70 7.80 -11.79 19.28
N ILE A 71 8.88 -12.54 19.51
CA ILE A 71 9.98 -12.70 18.55
C ILE A 71 9.45 -13.17 17.19
N PHE A 72 8.54 -14.14 17.16
CA PHE A 72 7.97 -14.67 15.91
C PHE A 72 7.22 -13.60 15.10
N LEU A 73 6.50 -12.71 15.76
CA LEU A 73 5.83 -11.58 15.12
C LEU A 73 6.84 -10.61 14.51
N TYR A 74 7.99 -10.40 15.17
CA TYR A 74 9.09 -9.61 14.63
C TYR A 74 9.83 -10.29 13.46
N CYS A 75 9.69 -11.59 13.27
CA CYS A 75 10.29 -12.29 12.13
C CYS A 75 9.46 -12.20 10.84
N ILE A 76 8.19 -11.77 10.91
CA ILE A 76 7.35 -11.64 9.71
C ILE A 76 7.89 -10.50 8.85
N PRO A 77 8.15 -10.72 7.55
CA PRO A 77 8.60 -9.65 6.67
C PRO A 77 7.51 -8.57 6.54
N GLU A 78 7.91 -7.31 6.66
CA GLU A 78 6.99 -6.16 6.58
C GLU A 78 6.54 -5.89 5.14
N ASP A 79 7.42 -6.16 4.18
CA ASP A 79 7.18 -5.88 2.77
C ASP A 79 5.98 -6.67 2.25
N ALA A 80 5.15 -6.04 1.42
CA ALA A 80 4.04 -6.72 0.73
C ALA A 80 4.52 -7.73 -0.34
N ASN A 81 5.84 -7.89 -0.49
CA ASN A 81 6.51 -8.50 -1.63
C ASN A 81 7.06 -9.91 -1.44
N TRP A 82 6.67 -10.63 -0.37
CA TRP A 82 7.15 -11.99 -0.15
C TRP A 82 6.07 -13.05 -0.40
N THR A 83 6.46 -14.14 -1.06
CA THR A 83 5.69 -15.38 -1.10
C THR A 83 6.05 -16.29 0.06
N PRO A 84 5.11 -17.12 0.55
CA PRO A 84 5.45 -18.15 1.53
C PRO A 84 6.50 -19.09 0.96
N ALA A 85 7.70 -19.01 1.52
CA ALA A 85 8.81 -19.87 1.17
C ALA A 85 9.33 -20.57 2.43
N PRO A 86 9.90 -21.79 2.34
CA PRO A 86 10.38 -22.54 3.50
C PRO A 86 11.40 -21.78 4.37
N ASP A 87 12.14 -20.86 3.76
CA ASP A 87 13.18 -20.03 4.36
C ASP A 87 12.67 -18.65 4.83
N LEU A 88 11.37 -18.40 4.73
CA LEU A 88 10.72 -17.17 5.21
C LEU A 88 9.74 -17.47 6.34
N ALA A 89 9.63 -16.56 7.31
CA ALA A 89 8.58 -16.64 8.31
C ALA A 89 7.19 -16.47 7.64
N PRO A 90 6.15 -17.18 8.11
CA PRO A 90 6.15 -18.05 9.29
C PRO A 90 6.64 -19.50 9.02
N MET A 91 6.88 -19.90 7.76
CA MET A 91 7.28 -21.28 7.41
C MET A 91 8.58 -21.69 8.08
N GLN A 92 9.58 -20.82 8.02
CA GLN A 92 10.89 -21.03 8.62
C GLN A 92 10.79 -21.33 10.12
N LEU A 93 9.90 -20.62 10.83
CA LEU A 93 9.67 -20.81 12.27
C LEU A 93 9.12 -22.20 12.57
N THR A 94 8.29 -22.75 11.69
CA THR A 94 7.76 -24.12 11.84
C THR A 94 8.78 -25.22 11.54
N ALA A 95 9.93 -24.88 10.95
CA ALA A 95 10.98 -25.82 10.57
C ALA A 95 12.13 -25.90 11.60
N VAL A 96 12.23 -24.98 12.57
CA VAL A 96 13.35 -24.92 13.52
C VAL A 96 13.36 -26.09 14.50
N CYS A 97 12.32 -26.25 15.32
CA CYS A 97 12.20 -27.36 16.26
C CYS A 97 10.73 -27.63 16.57
N GLN A 98 10.44 -28.76 17.22
CA GLN A 98 9.07 -29.14 17.58
C GLN A 98 8.36 -28.06 18.41
N ARG A 99 9.01 -27.52 19.44
CA ARG A 99 8.45 -26.46 20.29
C ARG A 99 8.08 -25.21 19.49
N TRP A 100 8.97 -24.78 18.60
CA TRP A 100 8.72 -23.61 17.74
C TRP A 100 7.56 -23.84 16.77
N ARG A 101 7.49 -25.04 16.19
CA ARG A 101 6.38 -25.44 15.35
C ARG A 101 5.05 -25.40 16.09
N GLU A 102 5.00 -25.98 17.29
CA GLU A 102 3.79 -25.99 18.13
C GLU A 102 3.33 -24.57 18.44
N ILE A 103 4.24 -23.68 18.82
CA ILE A 103 3.93 -22.27 19.08
C ILE A 103 3.45 -21.59 17.79
N ALA A 104 4.24 -21.64 16.72
CA ALA A 104 3.95 -20.91 15.48
C ALA A 104 2.64 -21.36 14.82
N VAL A 105 2.37 -22.66 14.75
CA VAL A 105 1.11 -23.20 14.20
C VAL A 105 -0.10 -22.78 15.03
N ASN A 106 0.06 -22.63 16.34
CA ASN A 106 -1.01 -22.20 17.26
C ASN A 106 -1.11 -20.69 17.44
N MET A 107 -0.38 -19.89 16.65
CA MET A 107 -0.42 -18.42 16.71
C MET A 107 -1.11 -17.82 15.48
N PRO A 108 -2.44 -17.59 15.50
CA PRO A 108 -3.20 -17.13 14.33
C PRO A 108 -2.68 -15.84 13.69
N ASN A 109 -2.09 -14.95 14.50
CA ASN A 109 -1.55 -13.68 14.03
C ASN A 109 -0.40 -13.82 13.03
N LEU A 110 0.35 -14.93 13.08
CA LEU A 110 1.41 -15.21 12.11
C LEU A 110 0.86 -15.53 10.70
N TRP A 111 -0.40 -15.94 10.61
CA TRP A 111 -1.02 -16.51 9.41
C TRP A 111 -1.98 -15.54 8.72
N ARG A 112 -1.89 -14.23 9.03
CA ARG A 112 -2.83 -13.21 8.53
C ARG A 112 -2.47 -12.64 7.16
N ARG A 113 -1.20 -12.70 6.77
CA ARG A 113 -0.69 -12.17 5.50
C ARG A 113 -0.28 -13.31 4.59
N LEU A 114 -0.74 -13.29 3.34
CA LEU A 114 -0.43 -14.33 2.37
C LEU A 114 -0.40 -13.76 0.95
N ARG A 115 0.71 -13.98 0.24
CA ARG A 115 0.81 -13.78 -1.20
C ARG A 115 0.52 -15.10 -1.92
N LEU A 116 -0.37 -15.02 -2.90
CA LEU A 116 -0.88 -16.12 -3.70
C LEU A 116 -0.35 -15.94 -5.12
N GLU A 117 0.75 -16.62 -5.43
CA GLU A 117 1.34 -16.65 -6.78
C GLU A 117 0.72 -17.79 -7.59
N ILE A 118 0.05 -17.42 -8.67
CA ILE A 118 -0.73 -18.33 -9.49
C ILE A 118 -0.08 -18.40 -10.88
N GLY A 119 1.07 -19.08 -10.95
CA GLY A 119 1.83 -19.30 -12.19
C GLY A 119 1.72 -20.74 -12.72
N HIS A 120 2.65 -21.11 -13.61
CA HIS A 120 2.79 -22.48 -14.13
C HIS A 120 3.23 -23.45 -13.02
N GLY A 121 2.45 -24.50 -12.77
CA GLY A 121 2.67 -25.46 -11.68
C GLY A 121 1.38 -26.16 -11.24
N ASP A 122 1.51 -27.19 -10.40
CA ASP A 122 0.39 -27.95 -9.83
C ASP A 122 -0.46 -27.05 -8.92
N TRP A 123 -1.64 -26.66 -9.43
CA TRP A 123 -2.58 -25.80 -8.70
C TRP A 123 -3.15 -26.52 -7.48
N GLN A 124 -3.36 -27.84 -7.54
CA GLN A 124 -3.98 -28.61 -6.48
C GLN A 124 -3.09 -28.62 -5.24
N GLN A 125 -1.79 -28.84 -5.43
CA GLN A 125 -0.82 -28.79 -4.34
C GLN A 125 -0.73 -27.38 -3.72
N ARG A 126 -0.65 -26.33 -4.56
CA ARG A 126 -0.60 -24.94 -4.07
C ARG A 126 -1.88 -24.55 -3.32
N ALA A 127 -3.04 -24.90 -3.88
CA ALA A 127 -4.34 -24.66 -3.26
C ALA A 127 -4.44 -25.35 -1.89
N PHE A 128 -3.95 -26.58 -1.75
CA PHE A 128 -3.90 -27.27 -0.47
C PHE A 128 -3.01 -26.54 0.57
N CYS A 129 -1.83 -26.09 0.15
CA CYS A 129 -0.93 -25.32 1.00
C CYS A 129 -1.54 -23.98 1.43
N TYR A 130 -2.18 -23.26 0.50
CA TYR A 130 -2.86 -22.00 0.78
C TYR A 130 -4.05 -22.18 1.71
N ASP A 131 -4.91 -23.19 1.48
CA ASP A 131 -6.01 -23.49 2.38
C ASP A 131 -5.51 -23.83 3.79
N SER A 132 -4.45 -24.64 3.89
CA SER A 132 -3.82 -24.97 5.17
C SER A 132 -3.27 -23.74 5.88
N TYR A 133 -2.70 -22.79 5.14
CA TYR A 133 -2.23 -21.52 5.67
C TYR A 133 -3.39 -20.67 6.19
N LEU A 134 -4.44 -20.49 5.37
CA LEU A 134 -5.60 -19.67 5.71
C LEU A 134 -6.37 -20.23 6.92
N LYS A 135 -6.52 -21.55 7.04
CA LYS A 135 -7.13 -22.18 8.23
C LYS A 135 -6.42 -21.84 9.53
N ARG A 136 -5.09 -21.64 9.50
CA ARG A 136 -4.31 -21.29 10.70
C ARG A 136 -4.58 -19.87 11.19
N SER A 137 -5.16 -19.00 10.37
CA SER A 137 -5.61 -17.67 10.81
C SER A 137 -6.80 -17.71 11.77
N ARG A 138 -7.49 -18.85 11.92
CA ARG A 138 -8.60 -19.08 12.87
C ARG A 138 -9.64 -17.94 12.90
N GLY A 139 -10.06 -17.46 11.74
CA GLY A 139 -11.11 -16.44 11.66
C GLY A 139 -10.62 -14.99 11.82
N ARG A 140 -9.31 -14.76 11.95
CA ARG A 140 -8.73 -13.40 12.03
C ARG A 140 -8.78 -12.69 10.68
N GLN A 141 -8.75 -11.36 10.71
CA GLN A 141 -8.71 -10.56 9.50
C GLN A 141 -7.46 -10.85 8.66
N LEU A 142 -7.67 -11.11 7.38
CA LEU A 142 -6.68 -11.50 6.37
C LEU A 142 -6.32 -10.32 5.47
N SER A 143 -5.05 -10.26 5.09
CA SER A 143 -4.52 -9.40 4.04
C SER A 143 -3.88 -10.30 2.98
N LEU A 144 -4.39 -10.24 1.76
CA LEU A 144 -3.99 -11.13 0.67
C LEU A 144 -3.45 -10.32 -0.51
N THR A 145 -2.37 -10.82 -1.09
CA THR A 145 -1.83 -10.33 -2.37
C THR A 145 -2.00 -11.42 -3.41
N LEU A 146 -2.64 -11.12 -4.52
CA LEU A 146 -2.93 -12.04 -5.60
C LEU A 146 -2.09 -11.64 -6.82
N GLU A 147 -1.21 -12.53 -7.26
CA GLU A 147 -0.47 -12.37 -8.51
C GLU A 147 -0.87 -13.52 -9.42
N CYS A 148 -1.65 -13.24 -10.46
CA CYS A 148 -2.33 -14.28 -11.21
C CYS A 148 -1.97 -14.33 -12.69
N ASP A 149 -1.67 -15.53 -13.16
CA ASP A 149 -1.81 -15.92 -14.55
C ASP A 149 -3.23 -16.43 -14.82
N ASN A 150 -3.63 -16.29 -16.06
CA ASN A 150 -4.96 -15.98 -16.49
C ASN A 150 -5.99 -17.12 -16.33
N ASN A 151 -5.52 -18.37 -16.20
CA ASN A 151 -6.33 -19.57 -16.38
C ASN A 151 -6.88 -20.13 -15.07
N LYS A 152 -6.49 -19.57 -13.91
CA LYS A 152 -6.67 -20.20 -12.59
C LYS A 152 -7.54 -19.42 -11.61
N TRP A 153 -8.10 -18.28 -12.04
CA TRP A 153 -9.00 -17.46 -11.23
C TRP A 153 -10.22 -18.20 -10.69
N THR A 154 -10.78 -19.15 -11.44
CA THR A 154 -11.92 -19.97 -11.00
C THR A 154 -11.56 -20.85 -9.80
N GLY A 155 -10.39 -21.48 -9.84
CA GLY A 155 -9.84 -22.25 -8.73
C GLY A 155 -9.59 -21.38 -7.51
N LEU A 156 -9.02 -20.20 -7.70
CA LEU A 156 -8.76 -19.24 -6.63
C LEU A 156 -10.06 -18.75 -5.97
N ARG A 157 -11.08 -18.39 -6.76
CA ARG A 157 -12.38 -17.96 -6.23
C ARG A 157 -13.00 -19.05 -5.35
N ARG A 158 -12.90 -20.32 -5.77
CA ARG A 158 -13.37 -21.47 -4.97
C ARG A 158 -12.59 -21.63 -3.66
N LEU A 159 -11.27 -21.45 -3.69
CA LEU A 159 -10.41 -21.47 -2.50
C LEU A 159 -10.77 -20.36 -1.51
N LEU A 160 -10.99 -19.13 -2.00
CA LEU A 160 -11.20 -17.96 -1.16
C LEU A 160 -12.64 -17.85 -0.63
N ARG A 161 -13.61 -18.54 -1.24
CA ARG A 161 -15.04 -18.49 -0.86
C ARG A 161 -15.30 -18.63 0.65
N PRO A 162 -14.65 -19.53 1.42
CA PRO A 162 -14.87 -19.64 2.87
C PRO A 162 -14.32 -18.46 3.68
N TYR A 163 -13.42 -17.66 3.09
CA TYR A 163 -12.64 -16.63 3.77
C TYR A 163 -13.07 -15.21 3.37
N VAL A 164 -14.06 -15.03 2.50
CA VAL A 164 -14.46 -13.72 1.96
C VAL A 164 -14.82 -12.67 3.01
N ASN A 165 -15.38 -13.09 4.15
CA ASN A 165 -15.73 -12.20 5.27
C ASN A 165 -14.52 -11.87 6.17
N GLN A 166 -13.45 -12.66 6.08
CA GLN A 166 -12.21 -12.45 6.84
C GLN A 166 -11.24 -11.54 6.08
N ILE A 167 -11.34 -11.48 4.75
CA ILE A 167 -10.44 -10.68 3.91
C ILE A 167 -10.77 -9.20 4.08
N SER A 168 -9.89 -8.47 4.76
CA SER A 168 -10.01 -7.03 5.00
C SER A 168 -9.15 -6.20 4.05
N SER A 169 -8.07 -6.78 3.52
CA SER A 169 -7.17 -6.13 2.57
C SER A 169 -6.87 -7.08 1.41
N LEU A 170 -7.08 -6.60 0.19
CA LEU A 170 -6.89 -7.39 -1.03
C LEU A 170 -6.09 -6.58 -2.05
N HIS A 171 -4.92 -7.09 -2.39
CA HIS A 171 -4.02 -6.53 -3.40
C HIS A 171 -4.02 -7.47 -4.59
N VAL A 172 -4.16 -6.94 -5.81
CA VAL A 172 -4.26 -7.75 -7.03
C VAL A 172 -3.36 -7.19 -8.11
N GLY A 173 -2.34 -7.97 -8.46
CA GLY A 173 -1.45 -7.74 -9.59
C GLY A 173 -1.97 -8.42 -10.85
N LEU A 174 -2.10 -7.62 -11.92
CA LEU A 174 -2.53 -8.07 -13.24
C LEU A 174 -1.32 -8.22 -14.16
N SER A 175 -1.07 -9.44 -14.62
CA SER A 175 -0.01 -9.76 -15.59
C SER A 175 -0.47 -9.51 -17.04
N SER A 176 0.47 -9.28 -17.96
CA SER A 176 0.21 -8.99 -19.38
C SER A 176 -0.60 -10.08 -20.11
N GLY A 177 -0.63 -11.30 -19.57
CA GLY A 177 -1.43 -12.41 -20.08
C GLY A 177 -2.89 -12.41 -19.65
N THR A 178 -3.33 -11.50 -18.77
CA THR A 178 -4.66 -11.56 -18.13
C THR A 178 -5.80 -11.17 -19.09
N SER A 179 -6.67 -12.11 -19.48
CA SER A 179 -7.89 -11.98 -20.28
C SER A 179 -9.19 -12.10 -19.47
N SER A 180 -9.13 -12.55 -18.21
CA SER A 180 -10.27 -12.66 -17.31
C SER A 180 -9.96 -12.10 -15.92
N PHE A 181 -10.91 -11.34 -15.35
CA PHE A 181 -10.88 -10.87 -13.96
C PHE A 181 -12.27 -11.10 -13.34
N PRO A 182 -12.49 -12.23 -12.65
CA PRO A 182 -13.82 -12.58 -12.14
C PRO A 182 -14.04 -12.18 -10.68
N LEU A 183 -13.08 -11.49 -10.05
CA LEU A 183 -13.26 -10.99 -8.70
C LEU A 183 -14.19 -9.79 -8.74
N VAL A 184 -15.31 -9.89 -8.03
CA VAL A 184 -16.21 -8.78 -7.76
C VAL A 184 -15.92 -8.34 -6.34
N ALA A 185 -15.49 -7.09 -6.15
CA ALA A 185 -15.15 -6.58 -4.82
C ALA A 185 -16.31 -6.72 -3.81
N ALA A 186 -17.57 -6.63 -4.27
CA ALA A 186 -18.75 -6.87 -3.46
C ALA A 186 -18.83 -8.28 -2.84
N ASP A 187 -18.16 -9.29 -3.41
CA ASP A 187 -18.14 -10.65 -2.84
C ASP A 187 -17.41 -10.68 -1.48
N PHE A 188 -16.60 -9.66 -1.17
CA PHE A 188 -15.78 -9.58 0.04
C PHE A 188 -16.42 -8.63 1.08
N GLY A 189 -17.36 -9.15 1.87
CA GLY A 189 -18.12 -8.34 2.86
C GLY A 189 -17.26 -7.68 3.96
N GLY A 190 -16.07 -8.22 4.21
CA GLY A 190 -15.11 -7.68 5.19
C GLY A 190 -14.11 -6.67 4.63
N LEU A 191 -14.14 -6.39 3.32
CA LEU A 191 -13.09 -5.65 2.63
C LEU A 191 -13.06 -4.16 3.04
N GLN A 192 -11.90 -3.71 3.47
CA GLN A 192 -11.61 -2.33 3.85
C GLN A 192 -10.57 -1.69 2.93
N GLU A 193 -9.72 -2.50 2.30
CA GLU A 193 -8.69 -2.06 1.39
C GLU A 193 -8.67 -2.91 0.12
N LEU A 194 -8.70 -2.23 -1.03
CA LEU A 194 -8.55 -2.84 -2.34
C LEU A 194 -7.42 -2.12 -3.10
N ALA A 195 -6.43 -2.87 -3.56
CA ALA A 195 -5.42 -2.39 -4.47
C ALA A 195 -5.42 -3.24 -5.74
N ILE A 196 -5.48 -2.60 -6.91
CA ILE A 196 -5.34 -3.24 -8.21
C ILE A 196 -4.20 -2.52 -8.94
N TYR A 197 -3.20 -3.28 -9.37
CA TYR A 197 -2.05 -2.77 -10.11
C TYR A 197 -1.75 -3.68 -11.30
N THR A 198 -1.06 -3.16 -12.31
CA THR A 198 -0.62 -3.92 -13.47
C THR A 198 0.86 -3.70 -13.73
N ASP A 199 1.57 -4.77 -14.08
CA ASP A 199 3.01 -4.73 -14.31
C ASP A 199 3.39 -4.26 -15.72
N SER A 200 2.42 -3.99 -16.60
CA SER A 200 2.67 -3.80 -18.04
C SER A 200 2.17 -2.46 -18.56
N LEU A 201 3.03 -1.44 -18.51
CA LEU A 201 2.84 -0.19 -19.26
C LEU A 201 2.92 -0.39 -20.80
N LEU A 202 3.43 -1.54 -21.25
CA LEU A 202 3.68 -1.85 -22.67
C LEU A 202 2.54 -2.60 -23.36
N HIS A 203 1.61 -3.18 -22.59
CA HIS A 203 0.49 -3.95 -23.14
C HIS A 203 -0.83 -3.51 -22.48
N PRO A 204 -1.79 -3.00 -23.27
CA PRO A 204 -3.06 -2.56 -22.71
C PRO A 204 -3.83 -3.74 -22.11
N VAL A 205 -4.34 -3.54 -20.90
CA VAL A 205 -5.21 -4.51 -20.24
C VAL A 205 -6.42 -4.82 -21.14
N PRO A 206 -6.76 -6.09 -21.40
CA PRO A 206 -7.87 -6.44 -22.28
C PRO A 206 -9.21 -5.80 -21.85
N ALA A 207 -10.05 -5.45 -22.83
CA ALA A 207 -11.33 -4.77 -22.59
C ALA A 207 -12.25 -5.53 -21.61
N ALA A 208 -12.24 -6.86 -21.63
CA ALA A 208 -13.01 -7.69 -20.71
C ALA A 208 -12.58 -7.50 -19.24
N VAL A 209 -11.26 -7.49 -19.00
CA VAL A 209 -10.69 -7.28 -17.66
C VAL A 209 -11.01 -5.86 -17.18
N ARG A 210 -10.86 -4.84 -18.04
CA ARG A 210 -11.21 -3.45 -17.70
C ARG A 210 -12.68 -3.29 -17.32
N ARG A 211 -13.60 -3.97 -18.03
CA ARG A 211 -15.03 -3.99 -17.69
C ARG A 211 -15.29 -4.62 -16.32
N SER A 212 -14.62 -5.72 -15.98
CA SER A 212 -14.75 -6.36 -14.67
C SER A 212 -14.18 -5.50 -13.53
N ILE A 213 -13.06 -4.81 -13.77
CA ILE A 213 -12.48 -3.87 -12.81
C ILE A 213 -13.47 -2.72 -12.57
N MET A 214 -14.03 -2.14 -13.64
CA MET A 214 -15.08 -1.12 -13.55
C MET A 214 -16.28 -1.58 -12.74
N HIS A 215 -16.80 -2.77 -13.03
CA HIS A 215 -17.90 -3.36 -12.28
C HIS A 215 -17.58 -3.49 -10.78
N SER A 216 -16.36 -3.92 -10.45
CA SER A 216 -15.91 -4.03 -9.05
C SER A 216 -15.81 -2.68 -8.34
N ILE A 217 -15.35 -1.65 -9.06
CA ILE A 217 -15.19 -0.29 -8.54
C ILE A 217 -16.56 0.39 -8.32
N ILE A 218 -17.54 0.10 -9.17
CA ILE A 218 -18.91 0.59 -9.03
C ILE A 218 -19.59 -0.11 -7.83
N HIS A 219 -19.35 -1.40 -7.65
CA HIS A 219 -19.94 -2.20 -6.58
C HIS A 219 -18.96 -2.47 -5.43
N LEU A 220 -18.28 -1.43 -4.95
CA LEU A 220 -17.44 -1.56 -3.75
C LEU A 220 -18.31 -1.82 -2.51
N PRO A 221 -17.84 -2.67 -1.57
CA PRO A 221 -18.54 -2.89 -0.32
C PRO A 221 -18.54 -1.62 0.55
N PRO A 222 -19.56 -1.41 1.39
CA PRO A 222 -19.72 -0.17 2.16
C PRO A 222 -18.63 0.06 3.22
N ASN A 223 -17.89 -1.00 3.59
CA ASN A 223 -16.82 -0.94 4.57
C ASN A 223 -15.46 -0.48 3.98
N ILE A 224 -15.41 -0.22 2.67
CA ILE A 224 -14.18 0.19 1.98
C ILE A 224 -13.69 1.54 2.50
N ARG A 225 -12.39 1.63 2.77
CA ARG A 225 -11.70 2.84 3.27
C ARG A 225 -10.53 3.24 2.38
N SER A 226 -9.85 2.25 1.80
CA SER A 226 -8.68 2.46 0.95
C SER A 226 -8.92 1.83 -0.42
N LEU A 227 -8.76 2.61 -1.48
CA LEU A 227 -8.80 2.15 -2.86
C LEU A 227 -7.55 2.61 -3.60
N ARG A 228 -6.82 1.68 -4.20
CA ARG A 228 -5.63 1.96 -5.01
C ARG A 228 -5.76 1.35 -6.38
N LEU A 229 -5.67 2.16 -7.43
CA LEU A 229 -5.80 1.78 -8.82
C LEU A 229 -4.58 2.32 -9.57
N LEU A 230 -3.54 1.51 -9.66
CA LEU A 230 -2.24 1.88 -10.22
C LEU A 230 -2.06 1.31 -11.61
N ASP A 231 -1.65 2.14 -12.56
CA ASP A 231 -1.34 1.77 -13.95
C ASP A 231 -2.49 1.12 -14.75
N VAL A 232 -3.72 1.15 -14.24
CA VAL A 232 -4.90 0.60 -14.93
C VAL A 232 -5.49 1.64 -15.89
N LEU A 233 -5.10 1.62 -17.16
CA LEU A 233 -5.74 2.42 -18.21
C LEU A 233 -7.09 1.81 -18.61
N LEU A 234 -8.18 2.44 -18.19
CA LEU A 234 -9.55 1.99 -18.45
C LEU A 234 -10.01 2.62 -19.78
N ASP A 235 -10.45 1.83 -20.76
CA ASP A 235 -10.77 2.36 -22.11
C ASP A 235 -11.99 3.29 -22.11
N PRO A 236 -12.04 4.21 -23.08
CA PRO A 236 -13.10 5.18 -23.24
C PRO A 236 -14.41 4.64 -23.83
N ASP A 237 -14.49 3.36 -24.21
CA ASP A 237 -15.63 2.80 -24.96
C ASP A 237 -16.90 2.60 -24.12
N VAL A 238 -16.84 2.87 -22.81
CA VAL A 238 -18.04 2.94 -21.98
C VAL A 238 -18.71 4.30 -22.19
N ARG A 239 -19.60 4.36 -23.20
CA ARG A 239 -20.51 5.50 -23.45
C ARG A 239 -21.38 5.86 -22.23
N ASP A 240 -21.42 5.01 -21.20
CA ASP A 240 -22.19 5.13 -19.96
C ASP A 240 -21.35 5.52 -18.72
N SER A 241 -20.40 6.46 -18.88
CA SER A 241 -19.62 7.03 -17.75
C SER A 241 -20.42 7.91 -16.78
N THR A 242 -21.71 8.12 -17.05
CA THR A 242 -22.68 8.77 -16.16
C THR A 242 -22.96 7.94 -14.89
N HIS A 243 -22.69 6.63 -14.90
CA HIS A 243 -22.98 5.70 -13.80
C HIS A 243 -21.83 5.47 -12.80
N LEU A 244 -20.71 6.20 -12.90
CA LEU A 244 -19.63 6.16 -11.88
C LEU A 244 -20.04 6.77 -10.53
N ILE A 245 -21.27 7.25 -10.40
CA ILE A 245 -21.85 7.73 -9.14
C ILE A 245 -22.20 6.50 -8.29
N SER A 246 -21.19 5.87 -7.71
CA SER A 246 -21.40 4.87 -6.68
C SER A 246 -21.38 5.56 -5.31
N PRO A 247 -22.46 5.48 -4.52
CA PRO A 247 -22.47 6.00 -3.14
C PRO A 247 -21.44 5.29 -2.24
N SER A 248 -20.91 4.13 -2.67
CA SER A 248 -19.89 3.37 -1.93
C SER A 248 -18.59 4.14 -1.71
N TRP A 249 -18.30 5.15 -2.55
CA TRP A 249 -17.07 5.93 -2.45
C TRP A 249 -17.07 6.93 -1.30
N ALA A 250 -18.25 7.23 -0.73
CA ALA A 250 -18.37 8.16 0.38
C ALA A 250 -17.61 7.69 1.64
N GLY A 251 -17.38 6.39 1.80
CA GLY A 251 -16.62 5.81 2.92
C GLY A 251 -15.09 5.90 2.78
N LEU A 252 -14.58 6.25 1.60
CA LEU A 252 -13.14 6.25 1.33
C LEU A 252 -12.41 7.35 2.11
N THR A 253 -11.34 6.96 2.79
CA THR A 253 -10.37 7.84 3.45
C THR A 253 -9.08 7.98 2.66
N ASN A 254 -8.72 6.93 1.92
CA ASN A 254 -7.50 6.88 1.12
C ASN A 254 -7.84 6.48 -0.32
N LEU A 255 -7.41 7.29 -1.27
CA LEU A 255 -7.61 7.02 -2.69
C LEU A 255 -6.32 7.29 -3.45
N GLU A 256 -5.88 6.31 -4.22
CA GLU A 256 -4.76 6.43 -5.13
C GLU A 256 -5.22 5.96 -6.51
N VAL A 257 -5.17 6.84 -7.50
CA VAL A 257 -5.77 6.56 -8.81
C VAL A 257 -5.16 7.36 -9.95
N VAL A 258 -5.13 6.74 -11.12
CA VAL A 258 -4.89 7.44 -12.39
C VAL A 258 -6.18 8.14 -12.83
N VAL A 259 -6.24 9.47 -12.72
CA VAL A 259 -7.46 10.27 -12.92
C VAL A 259 -7.97 10.18 -14.37
N GLY A 260 -7.05 10.20 -15.34
CA GLY A 260 -7.37 10.05 -16.76
C GLY A 260 -8.09 8.73 -17.09
N ALA A 261 -7.81 7.66 -16.34
CA ALA A 261 -8.46 6.36 -16.54
C ALA A 261 -9.94 6.37 -16.11
N LEU A 262 -10.33 7.20 -15.13
CA LEU A 262 -11.72 7.27 -14.67
C LEU A 262 -12.57 8.29 -15.43
N ARG A 263 -11.97 9.13 -16.29
CA ARG A 263 -12.62 10.32 -16.88
C ARG A 263 -13.30 11.24 -15.85
N LEU A 264 -12.87 11.18 -14.60
CA LEU A 264 -13.36 12.06 -13.54
C LEU A 264 -12.44 13.26 -13.46
N SER A 265 -12.99 14.47 -13.42
CA SER A 265 -12.20 15.62 -12.98
C SER A 265 -11.88 15.48 -11.48
N LEU A 266 -10.75 16.03 -11.05
CA LEU A 266 -10.37 16.01 -9.63
C LEU A 266 -11.45 16.64 -8.71
N PRO A 267 -12.10 17.77 -9.07
CA PRO A 267 -13.23 18.30 -8.30
C PRO A 267 -14.40 17.32 -8.19
N ARG A 268 -14.74 16.61 -9.27
CA ARG A 268 -15.81 15.61 -9.25
C ARG A 268 -15.45 14.43 -8.34
N LEU A 269 -14.21 13.97 -8.38
CA LEU A 269 -13.72 12.89 -7.52
C LEU A 269 -13.78 13.29 -6.03
N LEU A 270 -13.34 14.50 -5.70
CA LEU A 270 -13.44 15.02 -4.33
C LEU A 270 -14.89 15.13 -3.83
N ARG A 271 -15.86 15.40 -4.71
CA ARG A 271 -17.30 15.38 -4.36
C ARG A 271 -17.83 13.99 -4.05
N LEU A 272 -17.33 12.97 -4.75
CA LEU A 272 -17.74 11.58 -4.54
C LEU A 272 -17.15 11.00 -3.25
N CYS A 273 -16.03 11.53 -2.77
CA CYS A 273 -15.31 11.06 -1.59
C CYS A 273 -15.25 12.10 -0.46
N PRO A 274 -16.38 12.56 0.13
CA PRO A 274 -16.38 13.62 1.14
C PRO A 274 -15.56 13.31 2.41
N ASN A 275 -15.26 12.04 2.67
CA ASN A 275 -14.48 11.59 3.83
C ASN A 275 -12.98 11.40 3.56
N LEU A 276 -12.50 11.79 2.39
CA LEU A 276 -11.14 11.54 1.95
C LEU A 276 -10.12 12.33 2.79
N SER A 277 -9.16 11.65 3.39
CA SER A 277 -8.03 12.26 4.12
C SER A 277 -6.76 12.29 3.29
N SER A 278 -6.60 11.34 2.37
CA SER A 278 -5.42 11.22 1.50
C SER A 278 -5.84 10.93 0.07
N LEU A 279 -5.38 11.76 -0.86
CA LEU A 279 -5.56 11.58 -2.30
C LEU A 279 -4.22 11.57 -3.03
N THR A 280 -3.95 10.53 -3.80
CA THR A 280 -2.90 10.51 -4.82
C THR A 280 -3.55 10.41 -6.19
N ALA A 281 -3.46 11.49 -6.96
CA ALA A 281 -3.97 11.60 -8.33
C ALA A 281 -2.81 11.53 -9.32
N MET A 282 -2.82 10.53 -10.19
CA MET A 282 -1.81 10.32 -11.23
C MET A 282 -2.38 10.56 -12.63
N GLY A 283 -1.52 10.90 -13.58
CA GLY A 283 -1.84 11.11 -14.99
C GLY A 283 -2.42 12.48 -15.33
N GLY A 284 -2.94 12.57 -16.55
CA GLY A 284 -3.49 13.81 -17.12
C GLY A 284 -4.57 14.46 -16.26
N LEU A 285 -4.30 15.67 -15.76
CA LEU A 285 -5.31 16.51 -15.11
C LEU A 285 -6.17 17.17 -16.19
N PHE A 286 -7.28 16.53 -16.55
CA PHE A 286 -8.26 17.12 -17.47
C PHE A 286 -9.25 17.97 -16.68
N VAL A 287 -9.41 19.24 -17.08
CA VAL A 287 -10.48 20.10 -16.60
C VAL A 287 -11.56 20.13 -17.66
N VAL A 288 -12.73 19.60 -17.33
CA VAL A 288 -13.94 19.78 -18.14
C VAL A 288 -14.51 21.15 -17.76
N ALA A 289 -14.51 22.10 -18.69
CA ALA A 289 -14.90 23.49 -18.44
C ALA A 289 -16.32 23.68 -17.84
N SER A 290 -17.21 22.69 -17.99
CA SER A 290 -18.55 22.71 -17.42
C SER A 290 -18.60 22.38 -15.91
N GLU A 291 -17.58 21.75 -15.33
CA GLU A 291 -17.60 21.27 -13.94
C GLU A 291 -16.95 22.25 -12.92
N THR A 292 -16.15 23.21 -13.40
CA THR A 292 -15.50 24.26 -12.57
C THR A 292 -16.45 25.37 -12.13
N SER A 293 -17.70 25.38 -12.58
CA SER A 293 -18.67 26.45 -12.29
C SER A 293 -19.14 26.48 -10.83
N ARG A 294 -18.83 25.46 -10.01
CA ARG A 294 -19.22 25.41 -8.60
C ARG A 294 -18.00 25.24 -7.68
N PRO A 295 -17.75 26.17 -6.76
CA PRO A 295 -16.67 26.04 -5.78
C PRO A 295 -16.91 24.80 -4.91
N LEU A 296 -15.83 24.08 -4.61
CA LEU A 296 -15.84 22.86 -3.82
C LEU A 296 -15.09 23.10 -2.51
N VAL A 297 -15.70 22.75 -1.38
CA VAL A 297 -15.02 22.72 -0.09
C VAL A 297 -14.85 21.26 0.32
N HIS A 298 -13.61 20.84 0.57
CA HIS A 298 -13.32 19.49 1.06
C HIS A 298 -12.62 19.57 2.42
N THR A 299 -13.37 19.30 3.48
CA THR A 299 -12.94 19.60 4.85
C THR A 299 -12.04 18.53 5.47
N LYS A 300 -11.96 17.31 4.93
CA LYS A 300 -11.20 16.22 5.56
C LYS A 300 -9.84 15.92 4.93
N LEU A 301 -9.53 16.52 3.78
CA LEU A 301 -8.33 16.19 3.00
C LEU A 301 -7.11 16.81 3.67
N GLN A 302 -6.14 15.96 4.03
CA GLN A 302 -4.90 16.33 4.70
C GLN A 302 -3.68 16.14 3.81
N TYR A 303 -3.71 15.13 2.94
CA TYR A 303 -2.64 14.82 2.00
C TYR A 303 -3.19 14.84 0.57
N LEU A 304 -2.53 15.61 -0.31
CA LEU A 304 -2.83 15.66 -1.72
C LEU A 304 -1.53 15.50 -2.51
N ARG A 305 -1.43 14.43 -3.31
CA ARG A 305 -0.38 14.24 -4.29
C ARG A 305 -0.97 14.31 -5.69
N ILE A 306 -0.34 15.09 -6.56
CA ILE A 306 -0.69 15.23 -7.97
C ILE A 306 0.55 14.92 -8.80
N SER A 307 0.46 13.91 -9.66
CA SER A 307 1.58 13.47 -10.49
C SER A 307 1.17 13.35 -11.96
N GLY A 308 1.88 14.02 -12.86
CA GLY A 308 1.73 13.81 -14.30
C GLY A 308 2.53 12.62 -14.83
N ASP A 309 2.11 12.07 -15.97
CA ASP A 309 2.85 11.01 -16.67
C ASP A 309 4.07 11.57 -17.41
N LEU A 310 3.92 12.79 -17.97
CA LEU A 310 4.96 13.57 -18.64
C LEU A 310 4.71 15.06 -18.36
N PRO A 311 5.77 15.90 -18.27
CA PRO A 311 5.62 17.34 -18.06
C PRO A 311 5.04 18.03 -19.30
N THR A 312 3.71 18.05 -19.40
CA THR A 312 2.94 18.66 -20.50
C THR A 312 2.11 19.85 -20.04
N SER A 313 1.77 20.76 -20.97
CA SER A 313 0.90 21.92 -20.71
C SER A 313 -0.51 21.55 -20.22
N ALA A 314 -0.96 20.32 -20.46
CA ALA A 314 -2.27 19.84 -20.01
C ALA A 314 -2.37 19.82 -18.46
N HIS A 315 -1.32 19.40 -17.76
CA HIS A 315 -1.32 19.37 -16.29
C HIS A 315 -1.35 20.78 -15.69
N LEU A 316 -0.65 21.73 -16.31
CA LEU A 316 -0.71 23.14 -15.97
C LEU A 316 -2.13 23.70 -16.07
N LEU A 317 -2.80 23.50 -17.21
CA LEU A 317 -4.18 23.92 -17.41
C LEU A 317 -5.12 23.24 -16.38
N GLY A 318 -4.84 21.99 -16.05
CA GLY A 318 -5.53 21.26 -15.00
C GLY A 318 -5.47 21.95 -13.63
N LEU A 319 -4.26 22.35 -13.21
CA LEU A 319 -4.07 23.08 -11.95
C LEU A 319 -4.67 24.50 -11.98
N LEU A 320 -4.54 25.21 -13.11
CA LEU A 320 -5.17 26.52 -13.32
C LEU A 320 -6.70 26.46 -13.20
N GLY A 321 -7.32 25.36 -13.64
CA GLY A 321 -8.75 25.14 -13.46
C GLY A 321 -9.13 24.64 -12.07
N LEU A 322 -8.25 23.89 -11.40
CA LEU A 322 -8.52 23.27 -10.10
C LEU A 322 -8.41 24.27 -8.94
N PHE A 323 -7.25 24.90 -8.80
CA PHE A 323 -6.90 25.69 -7.63
C PHE A 323 -7.84 26.86 -7.37
N PRO A 324 -8.40 27.59 -8.36
CA PRO A 324 -9.39 28.62 -8.09
C PRO A 324 -10.72 28.09 -7.52
N ASN A 325 -11.05 26.83 -7.79
CA ASN A 325 -12.39 26.27 -7.57
C ASN A 325 -12.49 25.31 -6.38
N VAL A 326 -11.42 25.13 -5.60
CA VAL A 326 -11.38 24.21 -4.47
C VAL A 326 -10.93 24.91 -3.20
N THR A 327 -11.46 24.55 -2.04
CA THR A 327 -11.05 25.04 -0.72
C THR A 327 -10.75 23.84 0.17
N LEU A 328 -9.53 23.76 0.69
CA LEU A 328 -8.99 22.59 1.40
C LEU A 328 -8.51 22.98 2.81
N PRO A 329 -9.41 23.26 3.76
CA PRO A 329 -9.04 23.90 5.03
C PRO A 329 -8.16 23.05 5.95
N ASN A 330 -8.10 21.74 5.76
CA ASN A 330 -7.27 20.83 6.58
C ASN A 330 -6.06 20.26 5.84
N LEU A 331 -5.70 20.83 4.68
CA LEU A 331 -4.55 20.36 3.90
C LEU A 331 -3.24 20.63 4.65
N ARG A 332 -2.47 19.56 4.87
CA ARG A 332 -1.17 19.58 5.55
C ARG A 332 -0.01 19.33 4.61
N ILE A 333 -0.20 18.43 3.65
CA ILE A 333 0.87 18.04 2.71
C ILE A 333 0.35 18.16 1.29
N LEU A 334 1.06 18.93 0.47
CA LEU A 334 0.88 18.96 -0.98
C LEU A 334 2.16 18.48 -1.67
N GLU A 335 2.04 17.42 -2.47
CA GLU A 335 3.12 16.92 -3.32
C GLU A 335 2.73 17.05 -4.79
N VAL A 336 3.64 17.60 -5.60
CA VAL A 336 3.44 17.74 -7.04
C VAL A 336 4.64 17.19 -7.82
N ASN A 337 4.35 16.41 -8.86
CA ASN A 337 5.34 15.75 -9.70
C ASN A 337 4.97 15.90 -11.18
N ASN A 338 5.97 16.05 -12.05
CA ASN A 338 5.86 16.02 -13.52
C ASN A 338 4.78 16.96 -14.10
N ILE A 339 4.53 18.11 -13.45
CA ILE A 339 3.52 19.08 -13.90
C ILE A 339 4.06 20.14 -14.86
N GLY A 340 5.38 20.21 -15.09
CA GLY A 340 5.98 21.26 -15.91
C GLY A 340 6.15 22.54 -15.12
N GLY A 341 5.50 23.65 -15.52
CA GLY A 341 5.58 24.91 -14.77
C GLY A 341 4.82 24.89 -13.44
N TRP A 342 5.08 25.85 -12.56
CA TRP A 342 4.33 26.03 -11.32
C TRP A 342 3.33 27.20 -11.39
N VAL A 343 2.11 26.97 -10.90
CA VAL A 343 0.99 27.94 -10.89
C VAL A 343 0.96 28.73 -9.59
N HIS A 344 1.98 29.58 -9.39
CA HIS A 344 2.24 30.29 -8.14
C HIS A 344 1.04 31.11 -7.63
N HIS A 345 0.44 31.92 -8.51
CA HIS A 345 -0.63 32.85 -8.14
C HIS A 345 -1.91 32.11 -7.72
N GLU A 346 -2.27 31.07 -8.46
CA GLU A 346 -3.46 30.25 -8.19
C GLU A 346 -3.29 29.45 -6.91
N PHE A 347 -2.09 28.92 -6.66
CA PHE A 347 -1.79 28.23 -5.42
C PHE A 347 -1.83 29.17 -4.21
N LYS A 348 -1.28 30.39 -4.33
CA LYS A 348 -1.40 31.41 -3.28
C LYS A 348 -2.86 31.75 -2.99
N ALA A 349 -3.68 31.92 -4.02
CA ALA A 349 -5.11 32.15 -3.86
C ALA A 349 -5.82 30.97 -3.16
N LEU A 350 -5.45 29.72 -3.49
CA LEU A 350 -5.95 28.53 -2.81
C LEU A 350 -5.62 28.54 -1.33
N ILE A 351 -4.37 28.81 -0.97
CA ILE A 351 -3.94 28.82 0.43
C ILE A 351 -4.63 29.93 1.21
N THR A 352 -4.65 31.16 0.68
CA THR A 352 -5.32 32.30 1.32
C THR A 352 -6.81 32.01 1.55
N ARG A 353 -7.49 31.39 0.58
CA ARG A 353 -8.90 31.01 0.70
C ARG A 353 -9.11 29.85 1.67
N SER A 354 -8.20 28.87 1.70
CA SER A 354 -8.36 27.67 2.51
C SER A 354 -7.94 27.87 3.96
N GLN A 355 -7.05 28.82 4.25
CA GLN A 355 -6.44 29.03 5.56
C GLN A 355 -5.92 27.72 6.17
N CYS A 356 -5.31 26.88 5.34
CA CYS A 356 -4.93 25.53 5.73
C CYS A 356 -3.64 25.50 6.55
N PRO A 357 -3.49 24.54 7.49
CA PRO A 357 -2.28 24.35 8.26
C PRO A 357 -1.24 23.58 7.44
N LEU A 358 -0.73 24.19 6.36
CA LEU A 358 0.21 23.52 5.46
C LEU A 358 1.55 23.28 6.17
N GLU A 359 1.90 22.01 6.37
CA GLU A 359 3.11 21.55 7.04
C GLU A 359 4.23 21.22 6.04
N SER A 360 3.90 20.72 4.85
CA SER A 360 4.88 20.34 3.83
C SER A 360 4.42 20.64 2.41
N LEU A 361 5.33 21.25 1.63
CA LEU A 361 5.15 21.46 0.19
C LEU A 361 6.32 20.78 -0.53
N ILE A 362 6.00 19.76 -1.33
CA ILE A 362 6.97 18.89 -1.98
C ILE A 362 6.88 19.09 -3.49
N PHE A 363 7.94 19.66 -4.05
CA PHE A 363 8.17 19.76 -5.48
C PHE A 363 9.08 18.62 -5.91
N GLY A 364 8.50 17.55 -6.47
CA GLY A 364 9.29 16.45 -6.97
C GLY A 364 9.74 16.65 -8.42
N ARG A 365 10.16 15.55 -9.06
CA ARG A 365 10.74 15.54 -10.40
C ARG A 365 9.85 16.27 -11.42
N GLY A 366 10.46 17.03 -12.33
CA GLY A 366 9.76 17.61 -13.49
C GLY A 366 8.88 18.84 -13.17
N VAL A 367 9.04 19.45 -12.00
CA VAL A 367 8.40 20.72 -11.65
C VAL A 367 9.39 21.88 -11.76
N ARG A 368 9.02 22.92 -12.49
CA ARG A 368 9.79 24.16 -12.72
C ARG A 368 9.17 25.28 -11.91
N THR A 369 9.89 25.74 -10.90
CA THR A 369 9.58 26.89 -10.05
C THR A 369 10.83 27.74 -9.88
N ILE A 370 10.67 29.00 -9.46
CA ILE A 370 11.77 29.94 -9.24
C ILE A 370 12.01 30.18 -7.74
N PRO A 371 13.25 30.46 -7.31
CA PRO A 371 13.58 30.66 -5.90
C PRO A 371 12.77 31.75 -5.19
N GLN A 372 12.37 32.79 -5.92
CA GLN A 372 11.57 33.90 -5.37
C GLN A 372 10.21 33.42 -4.84
N TYR A 373 9.53 32.52 -5.56
CA TYR A 373 8.24 31.96 -5.13
C TYR A 373 8.41 31.05 -3.91
N LEU A 374 9.51 30.30 -3.85
CA LEU A 374 9.82 29.44 -2.72
C LEU A 374 10.07 30.25 -1.45
N ALA A 375 10.85 31.33 -1.55
CA ALA A 375 11.10 32.25 -0.45
C ALA A 375 9.78 32.87 0.06
N GLU A 376 8.87 33.22 -0.83
CA GLU A 376 7.56 33.76 -0.48
C GLU A 376 6.69 32.75 0.31
N TYR A 377 6.75 31.45 0.00
CA TYR A 377 6.01 30.46 0.80
C TYR A 377 6.58 30.26 2.19
N VAL A 378 7.89 30.31 2.34
CA VAL A 378 8.56 30.21 3.65
C VAL A 378 8.24 31.42 4.53
N THR A 379 8.09 32.62 3.94
CA THR A 379 7.67 33.80 4.70
C THR A 379 6.20 33.75 5.10
N LEU A 380 5.33 33.20 4.24
CA LEU A 380 3.90 33.02 4.56
C LEU A 380 3.66 31.90 5.59
N PHE A 381 4.52 30.87 5.61
CA PHE A 381 4.42 29.71 6.49
C PHE A 381 5.77 29.39 7.13
N PRO A 382 6.10 30.01 8.28
CA PRO A 382 7.41 29.84 8.92
C PRO A 382 7.75 28.39 9.33
N SER A 383 6.73 27.57 9.58
CA SER A 383 6.88 26.14 9.91
C SER A 383 6.83 25.21 8.69
N LEU A 384 6.75 25.75 7.46
CA LEU A 384 6.61 24.96 6.24
C LEU A 384 7.92 24.21 5.94
N LYS A 385 7.81 22.88 5.86
CA LYS A 385 8.88 22.06 5.30
C LYS A 385 8.78 22.06 3.78
N LEU A 386 9.64 22.86 3.15
CA LEU A 386 9.78 22.88 1.71
C LEU A 386 10.78 21.80 1.26
N VAL A 387 10.34 20.88 0.41
CA VAL A 387 11.21 19.85 -0.18
C VAL A 387 11.19 20.03 -1.69
N VAL A 388 12.36 20.24 -2.28
CA VAL A 388 12.54 20.26 -3.73
C VAL A 388 13.46 19.10 -4.07
N ASP A 389 12.99 18.15 -4.86
CA ASP A 389 13.79 17.00 -5.28
C ASP A 389 15.04 17.50 -6.02
N PRO A 390 16.25 17.21 -5.51
CA PRO A 390 17.51 17.67 -6.06
C PRO A 390 17.96 16.88 -7.29
N THR A 391 17.09 16.08 -7.93
CA THR A 391 17.31 15.57 -9.29
C THR A 391 17.35 16.74 -10.30
N ARG A 392 18.46 17.45 -10.19
CA ARG A 392 19.02 18.57 -10.94
C ARG A 392 18.60 18.51 -12.40
N SER A 393 17.84 19.49 -12.84
CA SER A 393 18.41 20.73 -13.41
C SER A 393 19.27 20.43 -14.65
N GLY A 394 18.62 20.37 -15.80
CA GLY A 394 19.27 20.80 -17.02
C GLY A 394 19.49 22.31 -16.92
N LEU A 395 20.75 22.69 -16.67
CA LEU A 395 21.33 24.03 -16.88
C LEU A 395 20.76 25.17 -16.01
N TRP A 396 21.37 25.35 -14.84
CA TRP A 396 21.60 26.70 -14.32
C TRP A 396 23.06 27.03 -14.63
N LEU A 397 23.27 27.97 -15.56
CA LEU A 397 24.54 28.67 -15.67
C LEU A 397 24.66 29.60 -14.46
N GLU A 398 25.85 29.65 -13.87
CA GLU A 398 26.32 30.76 -13.04
C GLU A 398 26.03 32.07 -13.77
N PHE A 399 25.40 33.03 -13.09
CA PHE A 399 25.82 34.43 -12.91
C PHE A 399 24.80 35.19 -12.06
#